data_AF-A0A1A3NK57-F1
#
_entry.id   AF-A0A1A3NK57-F1
#
_cell.length_a   1.000
_cell.length_b   1.000
_cell.length_c   1.000
_cell.angle_alpha   90.00
_cell.angle_beta   90.00
_cell.angle_gamma   90.00
#
_symmetry.space_group_name_H-M   'P 1'
#
loop_
_entity.id
_entity.type
_entity.pdbx_description
1 polymer ?
#
loop_
_entity_poly.entity_id
_entity_poly.type
_entity_poly.pdbx_seq_one_letter_code
_entity_poly.pdbx_strand_id
1 'polypeptide(L)'
;MSTLTATIEHNGITYNAEPVLITKTFLGREDHGFFTATLSVDLGSGAGTSLGGYALDDKPGPDGRRQPTAGGLEWLIRTIEVVGVDSWEALRGRRCYALFEADTDRYSRAGFNCQGIASLDGKRVFLFAEVWA
;
A
#
# COMPACT_ATOMS: atom_id res chain seq x y z
N MET A 1 2.00 -20.12 -17.09
CA MET A 1 3.08 -19.58 -16.24
C MET A 1 2.64 -19.74 -14.80
N SER A 2 3.34 -20.56 -14.01
CA SER A 2 3.02 -20.70 -12.58
C SER A 2 3.47 -19.44 -11.85
N THR A 3 2.53 -18.68 -11.31
CA THR A 3 2.84 -17.58 -10.41
C THR A 3 3.57 -18.16 -9.20
N LEU A 4 4.79 -17.69 -8.92
CA LEU A 4 5.45 -17.98 -7.65
C LEU A 4 4.64 -17.27 -6.57
N THR A 5 3.80 -18.02 -5.86
CA THR A 5 3.11 -17.51 -4.66
C THR A 5 4.13 -17.57 -3.52
N ALA A 6 4.70 -16.42 -3.16
CA ALA A 6 5.45 -16.31 -1.93
C ALA A 6 4.45 -16.15 -0.76
N THR A 7 4.84 -16.54 0.44
CA THR A 7 4.10 -16.23 1.66
C THR A 7 4.97 -15.43 2.61
N ILE A 8 4.35 -14.54 3.37
CA ILE A 8 5.00 -13.74 4.40
C ILE A 8 4.22 -13.92 5.70
N GLU A 9 4.90 -14.28 6.77
CA GLU A 9 4.35 -14.32 8.12
C GLU A 9 4.65 -12.99 8.82
N HIS A 10 3.63 -12.38 9.41
CA HIS A 10 3.76 -11.16 10.22
C HIS A 10 2.73 -11.21 11.34
N ASN A 11 3.18 -10.98 12.58
CA ASN A 11 2.35 -11.07 13.79
C ASN A 11 1.56 -12.39 13.94
N GLY A 12 2.14 -13.51 13.49
CA GLY A 12 1.51 -14.84 13.55
C GLY A 12 0.42 -15.09 12.50
N ILE A 13 0.24 -14.17 11.53
CA ILE A 13 -0.68 -14.32 10.39
C ILE A 13 0.15 -14.52 9.13
N THR A 14 -0.24 -15.49 8.30
CA THR A 14 0.39 -15.75 7.00
C THR A 14 -0.39 -15.06 5.88
N TYR A 15 0.32 -14.29 5.07
CA TYR A 15 -0.21 -13.57 3.91
C TYR A 15 0.31 -14.18 2.61
N ASN A 16 -0.53 -14.18 1.58
CA ASN A 16 -0.07 -14.32 0.20
C ASN A 16 0.70 -13.07 -0.19
N ALA A 17 1.91 -13.25 -0.73
CA ALA A 17 2.78 -12.18 -1.15
C ALA A 17 2.97 -12.24 -2.68
N GLU A 18 2.54 -11.17 -3.36
CA GLU A 18 2.68 -11.04 -4.80
C GLU A 18 3.69 -9.97 -5.17
N PRO A 19 4.72 -10.27 -5.97
CA PRO A 19 5.68 -9.26 -6.38
C PRO A 19 4.99 -8.30 -7.35
N VAL A 20 5.04 -7.01 -7.03
CA VAL A 20 4.42 -5.96 -7.85
C VAL A 20 5.45 -4.92 -8.28
N LEU A 21 5.21 -4.28 -9.43
CA LEU A 21 5.98 -3.13 -9.90
C LEU A 21 5.17 -1.85 -9.70
N ILE A 22 5.72 -0.87 -8.98
CA ILE A 22 5.10 0.45 -8.84
C ILE A 22 5.28 1.23 -10.14
N THR A 23 4.20 1.42 -10.90
CA THR A 23 4.23 2.08 -12.21
C THR A 23 3.96 3.58 -12.13
N LYS A 24 3.18 4.00 -11.11
CA LYS A 24 2.81 5.39 -10.85
C LYS A 24 2.59 5.61 -9.34
N THR A 25 2.80 6.83 -8.89
CA THR A 25 2.42 7.28 -7.56
C THR A 25 1.56 8.54 -7.63
N PHE A 26 0.75 8.75 -6.60
CA PHE A 26 0.04 9.99 -6.35
C PHE A 26 0.14 10.33 -4.87
N LEU A 27 0.41 11.59 -4.55
CA LEU A 27 0.38 12.16 -3.21
C LEU A 27 -0.23 13.55 -3.35
N GLY A 28 -1.40 13.77 -2.78
CA GLY A 28 -2.13 15.00 -3.00
C GLY A 28 -3.59 14.90 -2.61
N ARG A 29 -4.36 15.90 -3.02
CA ARG A 29 -5.80 15.95 -2.77
C ARG A 29 -6.54 15.32 -3.94
N GLU A 30 -7.38 14.33 -3.68
CA GLU A 30 -8.24 13.75 -4.73
C GLU A 30 -9.57 14.48 -4.87
N ASP A 31 -10.31 14.16 -5.93
CA ASP A 31 -11.57 14.82 -6.31
C ASP A 31 -12.67 14.69 -5.23
N HIS A 32 -12.56 13.69 -4.34
CA HIS A 32 -13.43 13.53 -3.16
C HIS A 32 -13.03 14.41 -1.97
N GLY A 33 -12.00 15.25 -2.11
CA GLY A 33 -11.69 16.35 -1.20
C GLY A 33 -10.87 15.98 0.03
N PHE A 34 -10.21 14.82 0.08
CA PHE A 34 -9.28 14.45 1.15
C PHE A 34 -7.85 14.30 0.62
N PHE A 35 -6.87 14.44 1.51
CA PHE A 35 -5.47 14.22 1.20
C PHE A 35 -5.18 12.72 1.23
N THR A 36 -4.59 12.19 0.17
CA THR A 36 -4.42 10.76 -0.05
C THR A 36 -3.07 10.46 -0.69
N ALA A 37 -2.68 9.20 -0.62
CA ALA A 37 -1.55 8.67 -1.35
C ALA A 37 -1.90 7.30 -1.94
N THR A 38 -1.54 7.10 -3.22
CA THR A 38 -1.76 5.83 -3.93
C THR A 38 -0.53 5.39 -4.69
N LEU A 39 -0.34 4.07 -4.74
CA LEU A 39 0.65 3.41 -5.59
C LEU A 39 -0.10 2.62 -6.66
N SER A 40 -0.01 3.03 -7.92
CA SER A 40 -0.48 2.16 -9.01
C SER A 40 0.58 1.10 -9.27
N VAL A 41 0.17 -0.16 -9.26
CA VAL A 41 1.06 -1.30 -9.38
C VAL A 41 0.64 -2.22 -10.51
N ASP A 42 1.62 -2.85 -11.16
CA ASP A 42 1.44 -3.95 -12.10
C ASP A 42 1.71 -5.28 -11.40
N LEU A 43 0.75 -6.21 -11.51
CA LEU A 43 0.79 -7.56 -10.94
C LEU A 43 1.55 -8.56 -11.85
N GLY A 44 2.16 -8.09 -12.93
CA GLY A 44 2.99 -8.88 -13.86
C GLY A 44 2.21 -9.60 -14.96
N SER A 45 0.88 -9.54 -14.95
CA SER A 45 -0.01 -10.14 -15.96
C SER A 45 -0.59 -9.12 -16.96
N GLY A 46 -0.15 -7.85 -16.88
CA GLY A 46 -0.79 -6.73 -17.58
C GLY A 46 -2.05 -6.21 -16.87
N ALA A 47 -2.42 -6.81 -15.73
CA ALA A 47 -3.43 -6.28 -14.83
C ALA A 47 -2.77 -5.32 -13.82
N GLY A 48 -3.33 -4.10 -13.74
CA GLY A 48 -2.91 -3.09 -12.79
C GLY A 48 -3.93 -2.90 -11.67
N THR A 49 -3.46 -2.55 -10.48
CA THR A 49 -4.33 -2.10 -9.38
C THR A 49 -3.69 -0.95 -8.60
N SER A 50 -4.39 -0.40 -7.62
CA SER A 50 -3.86 0.67 -6.76
C SER A 50 -3.80 0.21 -5.31
N LEU A 51 -2.68 0.45 -4.64
CA LEU A 51 -2.49 0.23 -3.21
C LEU A 51 -2.58 1.57 -2.47
N GLY A 52 -3.08 1.57 -1.24
CA GLY A 52 -3.31 2.79 -0.47
C GLY A 52 -4.67 3.40 -0.77
N GLY A 53 -4.72 4.72 -0.97
CA GLY A 53 -5.98 5.44 -1.21
C GLY A 53 -6.74 5.81 0.07
N TYR A 54 -6.07 5.71 1.22
CA TYR A 54 -6.64 6.11 2.51
C TYR A 54 -6.68 7.64 2.62
N ALA A 55 -7.64 8.14 3.39
CA ALA A 55 -7.60 9.52 3.84
C ALA A 55 -6.47 9.67 4.87
N LEU A 56 -5.44 10.43 4.50
CA LEU A 56 -4.28 10.74 5.36
C LEU A 56 -4.56 11.92 6.30
N ASP A 57 -5.70 12.57 6.10
CA ASP A 57 -6.23 13.65 6.91
C ASP A 57 -7.64 13.29 7.44
N ASP A 58 -8.04 13.91 8.55
CA ASP A 58 -9.31 13.73 9.20
C ASP A 58 -10.46 14.46 8.51
N LYS A 59 -11.69 14.01 8.80
CA LYS A 59 -12.91 14.68 8.34
C LYS A 59 -12.86 16.18 8.68
N PRO A 60 -13.47 17.05 7.84
CA PRO A 60 -13.52 18.48 8.12
C PRO A 60 -14.08 18.78 9.51
N GLY A 61 -13.39 19.63 10.27
CA GLY A 61 -13.87 20.15 11.54
C GLY A 61 -14.95 21.23 11.36
N PRO A 62 -15.40 21.87 12.47
CA PRO A 62 -16.39 22.95 12.42
C PRO A 62 -15.98 24.15 11.56
N ASP A 63 -14.67 24.36 11.35
CA ASP A 63 -14.10 25.41 10.49
C ASP A 63 -14.04 25.01 9.00
N GLY A 64 -14.54 23.81 8.65
CA GLY A 64 -14.52 23.25 7.30
C GLY A 64 -13.13 22.75 6.87
N ARG A 65 -12.11 22.78 7.74
CA ARG A 65 -10.75 22.34 7.41
C ARG A 65 -10.54 20.90 7.83
N ARG A 66 -9.87 20.13 6.97
CA ARG A 66 -9.38 18.79 7.29
C ARG A 66 -8.09 18.90 8.09
N GLN A 67 -7.93 18.06 9.10
CA GLN A 67 -6.77 18.08 9.98
C GLN A 67 -5.78 16.98 9.57
N PRO A 68 -4.47 17.24 9.53
CA PRO A 68 -3.51 16.18 9.28
C PRO A 68 -3.56 15.13 10.40
N THR A 69 -3.30 13.87 10.07
CA THR A 69 -3.25 12.78 11.06
C THR A 69 -1.82 12.26 11.25
N ALA A 70 -1.51 11.76 12.44
CA ALA A 70 -0.26 11.05 12.70
C ALA A 70 -0.18 9.77 11.85
N GLY A 71 -1.30 9.02 11.77
CA GLY A 71 -1.41 7.81 10.95
C GLY A 71 -1.15 8.05 9.47
N GLY A 72 -1.61 9.17 8.93
CA GLY A 72 -1.36 9.55 7.54
C GLY A 72 0.12 9.81 7.25
N LEU A 73 0.82 10.49 8.15
CA LEU A 73 2.27 10.69 8.03
C LEU A 73 3.03 9.38 8.21
N GLU A 74 2.63 8.55 9.17
CA GLU A 74 3.25 7.25 9.41
C GLU A 74 3.08 6.32 8.20
N TRP A 75 1.90 6.32 7.55
CA TRP A 75 1.66 5.55 6.33
C TRP A 75 2.65 5.91 5.22
N LEU A 76 2.96 7.19 5.05
CA LEU A 76 3.93 7.66 4.06
C LEU A 76 5.35 7.19 4.40
N ILE A 77 5.77 7.37 5.66
CA ILE A 77 7.10 6.99 6.15
C ILE A 77 7.30 5.48 6.00
N ARG A 78 6.38 4.66 6.51
CA ARG A 78 6.51 3.20 6.47
C ARG A 78 6.46 2.67 5.04
N THR A 79 5.71 3.31 4.15
CA THR A 79 5.71 2.98 2.73
C THR A 79 7.09 3.13 2.10
N ILE A 80 7.75 4.27 2.27
CA ILE A 80 9.09 4.50 1.70
C ILE A 80 10.15 3.62 2.37
N GLU A 81 10.02 3.37 3.68
CA GLU A 81 10.91 2.49 4.44
C GLU A 81 10.83 1.03 3.97
N VAL A 82 9.63 0.48 3.77
CA VAL A 82 9.45 -0.90 3.31
C VAL A 82 9.98 -1.09 1.90
N VAL A 83 9.70 -0.15 0.99
CA VAL A 83 10.19 -0.20 -0.39
C VAL A 83 11.71 0.06 -0.44
N GLY A 84 12.27 0.75 0.56
CA GLY A 84 13.69 1.03 0.70
C GLY A 84 14.14 2.17 -0.22
N VAL A 85 13.44 3.29 -0.14
CA VAL A 85 13.78 4.54 -0.84
C VAL A 85 13.70 5.72 0.11
N ASP A 86 14.39 6.81 -0.22
CA ASP A 86 14.47 8.00 0.65
C ASP A 86 13.43 9.08 0.29
N SER A 87 12.63 8.87 -0.75
CA SER A 87 11.62 9.84 -1.22
C SER A 87 10.43 9.14 -1.87
N TRP A 88 9.28 9.81 -1.85
CA TRP A 88 8.05 9.34 -2.47
C TRP A 88 8.19 9.21 -4.00
N GLU A 89 8.90 10.14 -4.62
CA GLU A 89 9.16 10.19 -6.05
C GLU A 89 9.99 8.98 -6.53
N ALA A 90 10.89 8.49 -5.67
CA ALA A 90 11.74 7.33 -5.96
C ALA A 90 11.00 5.98 -5.89
N LEU A 91 9.74 5.95 -5.44
CA LEU A 91 8.94 4.72 -5.42
C LEU A 91 8.62 4.21 -6.84
N ARG A 92 8.51 5.09 -7.82
CA ARG A 92 8.21 4.68 -9.20
C ARG A 92 9.33 3.82 -9.77
N GLY A 93 8.96 2.68 -10.35
CA GLY A 93 9.90 1.70 -10.90
C GLY A 93 10.46 0.73 -9.87
N ARG A 94 10.11 0.86 -8.59
CA ARG A 94 10.51 -0.07 -7.52
C ARG A 94 9.54 -1.24 -7.44
N ARG A 95 10.04 -2.32 -6.85
CA ARG A 95 9.28 -3.54 -6.59
C ARG A 95 9.15 -3.77 -5.10
N CYS A 96 8.01 -4.32 -4.70
CA CYS A 96 7.71 -4.80 -3.36
C CYS A 96 6.76 -6.00 -3.47
N TYR A 97 6.44 -6.61 -2.35
CA TYR A 97 5.30 -7.51 -2.26
C TYR A 97 4.05 -6.73 -1.90
N ALA A 98 2.93 -6.98 -2.58
CA ALA A 98 1.60 -6.70 -2.08
C ALA A 98 1.11 -7.90 -1.26
N LEU A 99 0.48 -7.64 -0.12
CA LEU A 99 0.05 -8.65 0.83
C LEU A 99 -1.46 -8.84 0.79
N PHE A 100 -1.91 -10.08 0.70
CA PHE A 100 -3.32 -10.47 0.69
C PHE A 100 -3.56 -11.58 1.71
N GLU A 101 -4.79 -11.71 2.18
CA GLU A 101 -5.15 -12.86 3.03
C GLU A 101 -4.94 -14.18 2.27
N ALA A 102 -4.63 -15.25 3.03
CA ALA A 102 -4.28 -16.56 2.48
C ALA A 102 -5.32 -17.13 1.50
N ASP A 103 -6.61 -16.84 1.73
CA ASP A 103 -7.72 -17.36 0.93
C ASP A 103 -8.21 -16.39 -0.15
N THR A 104 -7.52 -15.26 -0.36
CA THR A 104 -7.89 -14.30 -1.42
C THR A 104 -7.56 -14.89 -2.79
N ASP A 105 -8.60 -15.24 -3.55
CA ASP A 105 -8.48 -15.71 -4.94
C ASP A 105 -7.93 -14.61 -5.86
N ARG A 106 -7.33 -14.99 -6.98
CA ARG A 106 -6.65 -14.06 -7.91
C ARG A 106 -7.55 -12.97 -8.52
N TYR A 107 -8.84 -13.22 -8.67
CA TYR A 107 -9.80 -12.28 -9.24
C TYR A 107 -10.30 -11.30 -8.17
N SER A 108 -10.24 -11.71 -6.91
CA SER A 108 -10.49 -10.88 -5.74
C SER A 108 -9.27 -10.04 -5.31
N ARG A 109 -8.12 -10.13 -5.99
CA ARG A 109 -6.90 -9.32 -5.70
C ARG A 109 -6.94 -7.88 -6.22
N ALA A 110 -8.13 -7.28 -6.25
CA ALA A 110 -8.25 -5.84 -6.46
C ALA A 110 -7.68 -5.09 -5.26
N GLY A 111 -7.09 -3.92 -5.48
CA GLY A 111 -6.29 -3.16 -4.52
C GLY A 111 -6.95 -2.88 -3.17
N PHE A 112 -8.29 -2.85 -3.10
CA PHE A 112 -9.04 -2.73 -1.84
C PHE A 112 -8.85 -3.90 -0.87
N ASN A 113 -8.49 -5.09 -1.37
CA ASN A 113 -8.26 -6.27 -0.55
C ASN A 113 -6.79 -6.44 -0.15
N CYS A 114 -5.92 -5.53 -0.60
CA CYS A 114 -4.53 -5.50 -0.17
C CYS A 114 -4.44 -5.06 1.30
N GLN A 115 -3.82 -5.91 2.12
CA GLN A 115 -3.65 -5.69 3.55
C GLN A 115 -2.44 -4.81 3.85
N GLY A 116 -1.47 -4.77 2.94
CA GLY A 116 -0.20 -4.09 3.17
C GLY A 116 0.85 -4.40 2.12
N ILE A 117 2.08 -4.02 2.42
CA ILE A 117 3.24 -4.26 1.58
C ILE A 117 4.42 -4.83 2.37
N ALA A 118 5.32 -5.50 1.68
CA ALA A 118 6.58 -5.96 2.25
C ALA A 118 7.76 -5.78 1.30
N SER A 119 8.97 -5.73 1.86
CA SER A 119 10.20 -5.73 1.08
C SER A 119 10.39 -7.08 0.39
N LEU A 120 11.10 -7.09 -0.74
CA LEU A 120 11.31 -8.32 -1.53
C LEU A 120 12.10 -9.43 -0.80
N ASP A 121 12.83 -9.08 0.26
CA ASP A 121 13.50 -10.03 1.15
C ASP A 121 12.62 -10.49 2.32
N GLY A 122 11.38 -10.01 2.41
CA GLY A 122 10.40 -10.34 3.45
C GLY A 122 10.70 -9.77 4.84
N LYS A 123 11.76 -8.97 5.00
CA LYS A 123 12.22 -8.52 6.34
C LYS A 123 11.48 -7.30 6.88
N ARG A 124 10.96 -6.46 6.00
CA ARG A 124 10.18 -5.27 6.36
C ARG A 124 8.76 -5.48 5.90
N VAL A 125 7.84 -5.41 6.84
CA VAL A 125 6.41 -5.61 6.60
C VAL A 125 5.67 -4.41 7.14
N PHE A 126 4.70 -3.93 6.37
CA PHE A 126 3.79 -2.87 6.77
C PHE A 126 2.37 -3.28 6.40
N LEU A 127 1.55 -3.53 7.42
CA LEU A 127 0.10 -3.67 7.25
C LEU A 127 -0.56 -2.30 7.39
N PHE A 128 -1.39 -1.93 6.42
CA PHE A 128 -1.98 -0.59 6.37
C PHE A 128 -2.91 -0.29 7.55
N ALA A 129 -3.46 -1.32 8.20
CA ALA A 129 -4.27 -1.16 9.40
C ALA A 129 -3.48 -0.69 10.64
N GLU A 130 -2.16 -0.86 10.67
CA GLU A 130 -1.33 -0.59 11.85
C GLU A 130 -1.19 0.90 12.19
N VAL A 131 -1.51 1.81 11.26
CA VAL A 131 -1.33 3.26 11.42
C VAL A 131 -2.61 3.99 11.81
N TRP A 132 -3.73 3.28 11.93
CA TRP A 132 -5.05 3.86 12.23
C TRP A 132 -5.59 3.46 13.62
N ALA A 133 -4.69 2.98 14.49
CA ALA A 133 -5.01 2.55 15.85
C ALA A 133 -5.14 3.71 16.84
#